data_AF-A0ABD3QF65-F1
#
_entry.id   AF-A0ABD3QF65-F1
#
_cell.length_a   1.000
_cell.length_b   1.000
_cell.length_c   1.000
_cell.angle_alpha   90.00
_cell.angle_beta   90.00
_cell.angle_gamma   90.00
#
_symmetry.space_group_name_H-M   'P 1'
#
loop_
_entity.id
_entity.type
_entity.pdbx_description
1 polymer ?
#
loop_
_entity_poly.entity_id
_entity_poly.type
_entity_poly.pdbx_seq_one_letter_code
_entity_poly.pdbx_strand_id
1 'polypeptide(L)'
;MTTKVRSVIFDTAVHKLKQLQVFQGRRRELPTALTAFPRISISRSFIDYSRYSRDIEIKNVRYILSKNISTTPITQSAKSTAQTATITHAPSTDHLPPLPVRIALVSTTTAIATPSFPAVGFLYAILRFTVPDANLRKAMEGRWGTLLSFTTWTLLPSLYHGSIVSLLLPCAIGNAIVAGSVYGCIDLVCGGPAGTAGQMNKAFKAPWIMGSGIGAAVGYIAPNHVYGPVMEYIYGLEGMAQSVNYVMSVPFATEVSVVTGAVAGMILHPLLYYPINGVPGLHWSYFSGLALALSSSTLYYIYYHREDVGLPVPAGSFITEAELELAESVLRYNAVSGEVESYSLRSGRYVGPQQKHLEGRRIADTMRSYSKTGNAVFDDRLLAFIYNFWDSNLTSRYPDHVVDLKPTQLLECKQESMAITDASVFFLLDQHVKCTEVDASRSEALRDLTSILDKINALQNRNKSTFDSLEEVCVAIELLMIIKRMSNTENNAVIDPTLVPDLERFVRKRFPDIMLYKRDEYLPGLSVESQLQEAGWEGSTFSESISKWEAVCREKAHQMQKRIGFSVLAGVLLSIVVSSVTGRS
;
A
#
# COMPACT_ATOMS: atom_id res chain seq x y z
N MET A 1 9.97 -17.62 -26.67
CA MET A 1 8.86 -17.05 -27.47
C MET A 1 7.54 -16.87 -26.68
N THR A 2 7.36 -17.48 -25.51
CA THR A 2 6.10 -17.50 -24.74
C THR A 2 5.87 -16.31 -23.80
N THR A 3 6.91 -15.55 -23.43
CA THR A 3 6.81 -14.36 -22.56
C THR A 3 6.30 -13.11 -23.27
N LYS A 4 6.70 -12.91 -24.54
CA LYS A 4 6.30 -11.73 -25.34
C LYS A 4 4.83 -11.74 -25.76
N VAL A 5 4.22 -12.92 -25.93
CA VAL A 5 2.79 -13.04 -26.27
C VAL A 5 1.90 -12.84 -25.04
N ARG A 6 2.40 -13.16 -23.83
CA ARG A 6 1.68 -12.95 -22.57
C ARG A 6 1.55 -11.48 -22.18
N SER A 7 2.58 -10.65 -22.40
CA SER A 7 2.48 -9.21 -22.11
C SER A 7 1.50 -8.52 -23.05
N VAL A 8 1.54 -8.83 -24.35
CA VAL A 8 0.68 -8.18 -25.35
C VAL A 8 -0.81 -8.45 -25.10
N ILE A 9 -1.20 -9.66 -24.69
CA ILE A 9 -2.60 -9.99 -24.41
C ILE A 9 -3.08 -9.29 -23.12
N PHE A 10 -2.24 -9.25 -22.08
CA PHE A 10 -2.56 -8.59 -20.81
C PHE A 10 -2.66 -7.06 -20.99
N ASP A 11 -1.70 -6.46 -21.69
CA ASP A 11 -1.69 -5.02 -21.99
C ASP A 11 -2.89 -4.61 -22.86
N THR A 12 -3.30 -5.45 -23.82
CA THR A 12 -4.47 -5.18 -24.66
C THR A 12 -5.79 -5.25 -23.88
N ALA A 13 -5.91 -6.19 -22.93
CA ALA A 13 -7.10 -6.33 -22.08
C ALA A 13 -7.21 -5.17 -21.07
N VAL A 14 -6.09 -4.80 -20.43
CA VAL A 14 -6.01 -3.67 -19.49
C VAL A 14 -6.24 -2.33 -20.22
N HIS A 15 -5.70 -2.16 -21.42
CA HIS A 15 -5.90 -0.95 -22.23
C HIS A 15 -7.36 -0.81 -22.69
N LYS A 16 -8.06 -1.91 -23.03
CA LYS A 16 -9.49 -1.87 -23.36
C LYS A 16 -10.37 -1.58 -22.15
N LEU A 17 -10.02 -2.10 -20.97
CA LEU A 17 -10.71 -1.79 -19.71
C LEU A 17 -10.55 -0.31 -19.31
N LYS A 18 -9.33 0.26 -19.45
CA LYS A 18 -9.10 1.70 -19.24
C LYS A 18 -9.85 2.57 -20.25
N GLN A 19 -9.93 2.16 -21.53
CA GLN A 19 -10.73 2.89 -22.53
C GLN A 19 -12.24 2.89 -22.20
N LEU A 20 -12.77 1.80 -21.63
CA LEU A 20 -14.16 1.71 -21.20
C LEU A 20 -14.45 2.59 -19.97
N GLN A 21 -13.52 2.68 -19.01
CA GLN A 21 -13.64 3.61 -17.87
C GLN A 21 -13.59 5.08 -18.31
N VAL A 22 -12.72 5.44 -19.27
CA VAL A 22 -12.66 6.81 -19.84
C VAL A 22 -13.93 7.15 -20.63
N PHE A 23 -14.55 6.17 -21.29
CA PHE A 23 -15.82 6.38 -22.01
C PHE A 23 -17.02 6.59 -21.08
N GLN A 24 -16.99 6.01 -19.87
CA GLN A 24 -18.06 6.17 -18.87
C GLN A 24 -17.91 7.48 -18.07
N GLY A 25 -16.70 8.00 -17.90
CA GLY A 25 -16.44 9.28 -17.23
C GLY A 25 -16.75 10.55 -18.03
N ARG A 26 -17.02 10.45 -19.35
CA ARG A 26 -17.26 11.61 -20.23
C ARG A 26 -18.71 11.84 -20.67
N ARG A 27 -19.69 11.17 -20.06
CA ARG A 27 -21.13 11.44 -20.31
C ARG A 27 -21.68 12.57 -19.43
N ARG A 28 -20.97 13.68 -19.33
CA ARG A 28 -21.58 14.98 -18.98
C ARG A 28 -20.89 16.05 -19.82
N GLU A 29 -21.72 16.73 -20.61
CA GLU A 29 -21.49 17.99 -21.34
C GLU A 29 -21.02 17.96 -22.81
N LEU A 30 -21.90 18.55 -23.64
CA LEU A 30 -21.70 19.29 -24.90
C LEU A 30 -21.80 18.58 -26.29
N PRO A 31 -22.12 19.32 -27.37
CA PRO A 31 -23.25 19.04 -28.25
C PRO A 31 -22.88 18.77 -29.72
N THR A 32 -23.91 18.51 -30.50
CA THR A 32 -24.04 18.39 -31.95
C THR A 32 -23.03 19.19 -32.79
N ALA A 33 -22.14 18.50 -33.54
CA ALA A 33 -21.74 18.83 -34.92
C ALA A 33 -20.64 17.89 -35.45
N LEU A 34 -20.66 17.68 -36.78
CA LEU A 34 -19.59 17.23 -37.68
C LEU A 34 -19.39 15.72 -37.93
N THR A 35 -20.15 15.32 -38.96
CA THR A 35 -19.77 14.44 -40.08
C THR A 35 -18.29 14.51 -40.50
N ALA A 36 -17.62 13.35 -40.58
CA ALA A 36 -16.81 12.88 -41.72
C ALA A 36 -15.96 11.66 -41.31
N PHE A 37 -16.28 10.48 -41.83
CA PHE A 37 -15.36 9.33 -41.85
C PHE A 37 -15.21 8.85 -43.30
N PRO A 38 -13.98 8.71 -43.84
CA PRO A 38 -13.78 8.10 -45.14
C PRO A 38 -13.82 6.57 -45.03
N ARG A 39 -14.49 5.97 -46.02
CA ARG A 39 -14.46 4.53 -46.31
C ARG A 39 -13.02 4.08 -46.56
N ILE A 40 -12.59 3.04 -45.84
CA ILE A 40 -11.49 2.18 -46.30
C ILE A 40 -12.11 0.84 -46.69
N SER A 41 -12.05 0.60 -48.00
CA SER A 41 -12.36 -0.65 -48.67
C SER A 41 -11.34 -1.72 -48.31
N ILE A 42 -11.80 -2.92 -47.96
CA ILE A 42 -10.98 -4.13 -48.08
C ILE A 42 -11.67 -5.10 -49.04
N SER A 43 -10.82 -5.57 -49.93
CA SER A 43 -11.04 -6.33 -51.15
C SER A 43 -11.84 -7.61 -50.98
N ARG A 44 -12.74 -7.83 -51.95
CA ARG A 44 -13.27 -9.13 -52.33
C ARG A 44 -12.16 -9.96 -52.98
N SER A 45 -12.05 -11.22 -52.60
CA SER A 45 -11.58 -12.28 -53.50
C SER A 45 -12.17 -13.63 -53.08
N PHE A 46 -13.05 -14.14 -53.97
CA PHE A 46 -13.28 -15.54 -54.37
C PHE A 46 -13.72 -16.59 -53.34
N ILE A 47 -14.59 -17.56 -53.63
CA ILE A 47 -15.74 -17.82 -54.52
C ILE A 47 -16.27 -19.19 -54.01
N ASP A 48 -17.59 -19.38 -54.13
CA ASP A 48 -18.37 -20.63 -54.08
C ASP A 48 -17.79 -21.93 -53.49
N TYR A 49 -18.48 -22.42 -52.45
CA TYR A 49 -19.01 -23.78 -52.46
C TYR A 49 -20.43 -23.75 -51.87
N SER A 50 -21.41 -23.67 -52.78
CA SER A 50 -22.80 -23.99 -52.48
C SER A 50 -23.05 -25.49 -52.73
N ARG A 51 -24.05 -26.03 -52.02
CA ARG A 51 -24.60 -27.41 -52.07
C ARG A 51 -23.84 -28.46 -51.25
N TYR A 52 -24.36 -28.73 -50.05
CA TYR A 52 -24.77 -30.08 -49.67
C TYR A 52 -25.73 -30.04 -48.47
N SER A 53 -26.82 -30.80 -48.58
CA SER A 53 -27.77 -31.20 -47.53
C SER A 53 -28.64 -30.14 -46.85
N ARG A 54 -29.68 -29.69 -47.57
CA ARG A 54 -31.04 -29.88 -47.06
C ARG A 54 -31.42 -31.33 -47.40
N ASP A 55 -31.75 -32.10 -46.37
CA ASP A 55 -32.67 -33.23 -46.37
C ASP A 55 -32.39 -34.04 -45.10
N ILE A 56 -33.31 -33.97 -44.13
CA ILE A 56 -33.94 -35.11 -43.46
C ILE A 56 -34.97 -34.54 -42.49
N GLU A 57 -36.22 -34.70 -42.91
CA GLU A 57 -37.46 -34.50 -42.19
C GLU A 57 -37.57 -35.35 -40.93
N ILE A 58 -38.14 -34.74 -39.90
CA ILE A 58 -39.40 -35.16 -39.25
C ILE A 58 -39.80 -36.62 -39.53
N LYS A 59 -39.65 -37.50 -38.52
CA LYS A 59 -40.53 -38.65 -38.30
C LYS A 59 -40.33 -39.27 -36.92
N ASN A 60 -41.45 -39.70 -36.33
CA ASN A 60 -41.63 -40.62 -35.20
C ASN A 60 -41.90 -40.03 -33.81
N VAL A 61 -43.10 -39.44 -33.67
CA VAL A 61 -43.90 -39.49 -32.44
C VAL A 61 -45.18 -40.26 -32.75
N ARG A 62 -45.30 -41.50 -32.22
CA ARG A 62 -46.50 -42.30 -31.89
C ARG A 62 -46.23 -43.79 -32.10
N TYR A 63 -46.72 -44.61 -31.16
CA TYR A 63 -46.57 -46.06 -30.91
C TYR A 63 -45.51 -46.31 -29.83
N ILE A 64 -45.84 -46.70 -28.60
CA ILE A 64 -46.62 -47.88 -28.18
C ILE A 64 -47.29 -47.62 -26.83
N LEU A 65 -48.62 -47.76 -26.81
CA LEU A 65 -49.44 -48.04 -25.64
C LEU A 65 -50.24 -49.27 -26.04
N SER A 66 -49.89 -50.46 -25.55
CA SER A 66 -50.82 -51.58 -25.31
C SER A 66 -50.07 -52.90 -25.06
N LYS A 67 -50.50 -53.58 -23.99
CA LYS A 67 -50.31 -54.98 -23.57
C LYS A 67 -49.54 -55.05 -22.24
N ASN A 68 -49.94 -55.77 -21.22
CA ASN A 68 -51.09 -56.63 -20.91
C ASN A 68 -50.71 -57.14 -19.52
N ILE A 69 -51.49 -56.89 -18.46
CA ILE A 69 -51.45 -57.77 -17.28
C ILE A 69 -52.88 -58.01 -16.79
N SER A 70 -53.23 -59.29 -16.83
CA SER A 70 -54.49 -59.90 -16.44
C SER A 70 -54.89 -59.64 -15.00
N THR A 71 -56.18 -59.37 -14.84
CA THR A 71 -56.96 -59.60 -13.62
C THR A 71 -57.47 -61.05 -13.59
N THR A 72 -57.30 -61.75 -12.47
CA THR A 72 -58.39 -62.54 -11.85
C THR A 72 -58.09 -62.76 -10.35
N PRO A 73 -59.15 -62.87 -9.52
CA PRO A 73 -59.11 -62.75 -8.06
C PRO A 73 -58.95 -64.11 -7.38
N ILE A 74 -58.77 -64.16 -6.05
CA ILE A 74 -59.42 -65.12 -5.13
C ILE A 74 -59.05 -64.87 -3.65
N THR A 75 -60.13 -64.80 -2.85
CA THR A 75 -60.34 -65.01 -1.39
C THR A 75 -59.64 -64.21 -0.30
N GLN A 76 -60.53 -63.58 0.48
CA GLN A 76 -60.46 -63.31 1.92
C GLN A 76 -59.97 -64.52 2.74
N SER A 77 -59.13 -64.24 3.74
CA SER A 77 -59.14 -64.97 5.01
C SER A 77 -58.78 -64.01 6.13
N ALA A 78 -59.77 -63.73 6.96
CA ALA A 78 -59.61 -63.03 8.22
C ALA A 78 -58.95 -63.99 9.23
N LYS A 79 -57.80 -63.61 9.77
CA LYS A 79 -57.35 -64.08 11.08
C LYS A 79 -56.76 -62.91 11.87
N SER A 80 -57.54 -62.53 12.87
CA SER A 80 -57.10 -61.75 14.03
C SER A 80 -56.05 -62.58 14.78
N THR A 81 -54.83 -62.06 14.93
CA THR A 81 -53.97 -62.41 16.07
C THR A 81 -52.93 -61.30 16.32
N ALA A 82 -52.96 -60.79 17.55
CA ALA A 82 -51.88 -60.10 18.28
C ALA A 82 -51.33 -58.78 17.69
N GLN A 83 -51.83 -57.68 18.24
CA GLN A 83 -51.01 -56.48 18.49
C GLN A 83 -49.84 -56.84 19.40
N THR A 84 -48.75 -57.30 18.82
CA THR A 84 -47.44 -57.11 19.43
C THR A 84 -47.13 -55.63 19.25
N ALA A 85 -47.13 -54.88 20.35
CA ALA A 85 -46.54 -53.55 20.39
C ALA A 85 -45.05 -53.72 20.06
N THR A 86 -44.72 -53.70 18.77
CA THR A 86 -43.37 -53.43 18.31
C THR A 86 -43.08 -52.03 18.80
N ILE A 87 -42.37 -51.93 19.94
CA ILE A 87 -41.65 -50.73 20.32
C ILE A 87 -40.82 -50.40 19.08
N THR A 88 -41.33 -49.46 18.30
CA THR A 88 -40.61 -48.91 17.17
C THR A 88 -39.55 -48.08 17.86
N HIS A 89 -38.40 -48.71 18.17
CA HIS A 89 -37.21 -47.98 18.53
C HIS A 89 -37.07 -46.93 17.43
N ALA A 90 -37.31 -45.66 17.80
CA ALA A 90 -36.99 -44.56 16.92
C ALA A 90 -35.55 -44.82 16.46
N PRO A 91 -35.29 -44.86 15.13
CA PRO A 91 -33.97 -45.20 14.63
C PRO A 91 -32.97 -44.32 15.36
N SER A 92 -31.98 -44.95 15.99
CA SER A 92 -30.99 -44.25 16.81
C SER A 92 -30.39 -43.12 15.99
N THR A 93 -30.65 -41.89 16.40
CA THR A 93 -30.12 -40.68 15.77
C THR A 93 -28.61 -40.53 15.96
N ASP A 94 -27.96 -41.50 16.63
CA ASP A 94 -26.54 -41.52 16.99
C ASP A 94 -25.60 -41.45 15.77
N HIS A 95 -26.11 -41.79 14.59
CA HIS A 95 -25.37 -41.75 13.32
C HIS A 95 -25.50 -40.42 12.57
N LEU A 96 -26.37 -39.52 13.01
CA LEU A 96 -26.55 -38.19 12.41
C LEU A 96 -25.76 -37.13 13.19
N PRO A 97 -24.99 -36.26 12.53
CA PRO A 97 -24.34 -35.14 13.20
C PRO A 97 -25.40 -34.21 13.79
N PRO A 98 -25.23 -33.65 14.99
CA PRO A 98 -26.12 -32.63 15.52
C PRO A 98 -26.23 -31.42 14.57
N LEU A 99 -27.40 -30.75 14.53
CA LEU A 99 -27.62 -29.60 13.65
C LEU A 99 -26.53 -28.51 13.76
N PRO A 100 -26.06 -28.11 14.96
CA PRO A 100 -24.97 -27.14 15.07
C PRO A 100 -23.68 -27.58 14.37
N VAL A 101 -23.39 -28.89 14.37
CA VAL A 101 -22.22 -29.47 13.70
C VAL A 101 -22.39 -29.44 12.19
N ARG A 102 -23.58 -29.74 11.67
CA ARG A 102 -23.88 -29.64 10.23
C ARG A 102 -23.77 -28.20 9.73
N ILE A 103 -24.35 -27.24 10.47
CA ILE A 103 -24.23 -25.80 10.19
C ILE A 103 -22.76 -25.40 10.16
N ALA A 104 -22.00 -25.77 11.20
CA ALA A 104 -20.58 -25.46 11.27
C ALA A 104 -19.80 -26.05 10.10
N LEU A 105 -20.04 -27.31 9.71
CA LEU A 105 -19.36 -27.94 8.56
C LEU A 105 -19.64 -27.20 7.25
N VAL A 106 -20.88 -26.77 7.01
CA VAL A 106 -21.24 -25.98 5.82
C VAL A 106 -20.58 -24.60 5.86
N SER A 107 -20.64 -23.92 7.01
CA SER A 107 -20.00 -22.62 7.24
C SER A 107 -18.50 -22.67 7.01
N THR A 108 -17.80 -23.60 7.67
CA THR A 108 -16.34 -23.71 7.60
C THR A 108 -15.87 -24.12 6.22
N THR A 109 -16.55 -25.06 5.56
CA THR A 109 -16.20 -25.48 4.20
C THR A 109 -16.36 -24.33 3.21
N THR A 110 -17.42 -23.53 3.34
CA THR A 110 -17.62 -22.34 2.50
C THR A 110 -16.52 -21.29 2.75
N ALA A 111 -16.14 -21.06 4.00
CA ALA A 111 -15.02 -20.18 4.33
C ALA A 111 -13.68 -20.69 3.78
N ILE A 112 -13.38 -21.99 3.92
CA ILE A 112 -12.15 -22.61 3.40
C ILE A 112 -12.10 -22.49 1.86
N ALA A 113 -13.25 -22.62 1.20
CA ALA A 113 -13.35 -22.55 -0.26
C ALA A 113 -13.44 -21.12 -0.80
N THR A 114 -13.62 -20.09 0.04
CA THR A 114 -13.80 -18.70 -0.40
C THR A 114 -12.69 -18.20 -1.34
N PRO A 115 -11.40 -18.51 -1.15
CA PRO A 115 -10.35 -18.11 -2.08
C PRO A 115 -10.48 -18.73 -3.49
N SER A 116 -11.28 -19.79 -3.65
CA SER A 116 -11.58 -20.36 -4.98
C SER A 116 -12.66 -19.59 -5.75
N PHE A 117 -13.49 -18.79 -5.08
CA PHE A 117 -14.64 -18.13 -5.72
C PHE A 117 -14.21 -17.09 -6.77
N PRO A 118 -13.20 -16.23 -6.55
CA PRO A 118 -12.72 -15.33 -7.59
C PRO A 118 -12.19 -16.07 -8.82
N ALA A 119 -11.60 -17.25 -8.65
CA ALA A 119 -11.13 -18.07 -9.77
C ALA A 119 -12.30 -18.63 -10.61
N VAL A 120 -13.38 -19.06 -9.95
CA VAL A 120 -14.62 -19.49 -10.62
C VAL A 120 -15.30 -18.30 -11.31
N GLY A 121 -15.37 -17.15 -10.65
CA GLY A 121 -15.93 -15.91 -11.22
C GLY A 121 -15.15 -15.40 -12.43
N PHE A 122 -13.82 -15.52 -12.41
CA PHE A 122 -12.95 -15.20 -13.55
C PHE A 122 -13.27 -16.07 -14.76
N LEU A 123 -13.39 -17.39 -14.59
CA LEU A 123 -13.78 -18.30 -15.66
C LEU A 123 -15.16 -17.96 -16.21
N TYR A 124 -16.12 -17.68 -15.33
CA TYR A 124 -17.47 -17.29 -15.72
C TYR A 124 -17.46 -15.98 -16.51
N ALA A 125 -16.74 -14.95 -16.06
CA ALA A 125 -16.64 -13.67 -16.75
C ALA A 125 -16.04 -13.85 -18.15
N ILE A 126 -14.96 -14.62 -18.30
CA ILE A 126 -14.36 -14.90 -19.61
C ILE A 126 -15.34 -15.65 -20.51
N LEU A 127 -15.99 -16.70 -20.00
CA LEU A 127 -17.02 -17.42 -20.75
C LEU A 127 -18.11 -16.46 -21.22
N ARG A 128 -18.60 -15.60 -20.34
CA ARG A 128 -19.65 -14.65 -20.67
C ARG A 128 -19.23 -13.59 -21.70
N PHE A 129 -17.98 -13.14 -21.71
CA PHE A 129 -17.49 -12.21 -22.73
C PHE A 129 -17.17 -12.90 -24.06
N THR A 130 -16.73 -14.16 -24.03
CA THR A 130 -16.37 -14.94 -25.22
C THR A 130 -17.57 -15.59 -25.91
N VAL A 131 -18.62 -15.94 -25.16
CA VAL A 131 -19.85 -16.54 -25.70
C VAL A 131 -20.53 -15.65 -26.74
N PRO A 132 -20.81 -14.35 -26.53
CA PRO A 132 -21.56 -13.55 -27.50
C PRO A 132 -20.81 -13.26 -28.81
N ASP A 133 -19.47 -13.34 -28.84
CA ASP A 133 -18.67 -13.09 -30.05
C ASP A 133 -18.22 -14.40 -30.70
N ALA A 134 -18.84 -14.74 -31.85
CA ALA A 134 -18.53 -15.96 -32.59
C ALA A 134 -17.07 -16.05 -33.06
N ASN A 135 -16.43 -14.90 -33.35
CA ASN A 135 -15.02 -14.86 -33.75
C ASN A 135 -14.11 -15.11 -32.56
N LEU A 136 -14.43 -14.52 -31.40
CA LEU A 136 -13.69 -14.73 -30.16
C LEU A 136 -13.87 -16.17 -29.64
N ARG A 137 -15.08 -16.73 -29.76
CA ARG A 137 -15.38 -18.12 -29.42
C ARG A 137 -14.55 -19.09 -30.27
N LYS A 138 -14.53 -18.89 -31.60
CA LYS A 138 -13.71 -19.68 -32.53
C LYS A 138 -12.21 -19.51 -32.27
N ALA A 139 -11.77 -18.32 -31.86
CA ALA A 139 -10.38 -18.08 -31.45
C ALA A 139 -10.02 -18.75 -30.11
N MET A 140 -11.03 -19.07 -29.28
CA MET A 140 -10.91 -19.72 -27.97
C MET A 140 -11.08 -21.24 -28.04
N GLU A 141 -11.60 -21.79 -29.14
CA GLU A 141 -11.66 -23.23 -29.40
C GLU A 141 -10.24 -23.83 -29.30
N GLY A 142 -10.07 -24.85 -28.45
CA GLY A 142 -8.77 -25.45 -28.12
C GLY A 142 -7.92 -24.71 -27.07
N ARG A 143 -8.26 -23.46 -26.70
CA ARG A 143 -7.53 -22.66 -25.70
C ARG A 143 -8.18 -22.66 -24.31
N TRP A 144 -9.36 -23.24 -24.17
CA TRP A 144 -10.03 -23.44 -22.87
C TRP A 144 -9.18 -24.21 -21.87
N GLY A 145 -8.43 -25.21 -22.35
CA GLY A 145 -7.47 -25.95 -21.50
C GLY A 145 -6.39 -25.04 -20.92
N THR A 146 -5.94 -24.02 -21.66
CA THR A 146 -4.97 -23.03 -21.16
C THR A 146 -5.58 -22.10 -20.12
N LEU A 147 -6.82 -21.64 -20.30
CA LEU A 147 -7.52 -20.81 -19.33
C LEU A 147 -7.82 -21.56 -18.03
N LEU A 148 -8.29 -22.80 -18.14
CA LEU A 148 -8.52 -23.68 -17.00
C LEU A 148 -7.20 -23.98 -16.30
N SER A 149 -6.16 -24.34 -17.05
CA SER A 149 -4.81 -24.57 -16.51
C SER A 149 -4.26 -23.34 -15.79
N PHE A 150 -4.37 -22.14 -16.38
CA PHE A 150 -3.97 -20.89 -15.71
C PHE A 150 -4.78 -20.65 -14.43
N THR A 151 -6.09 -20.85 -14.48
CA THR A 151 -6.96 -20.65 -13.32
C THR A 151 -6.58 -21.61 -12.18
N THR A 152 -6.39 -22.89 -12.50
CA THR A 152 -6.10 -23.95 -11.52
C THR A 152 -4.65 -23.90 -11.00
N TRP A 153 -3.67 -23.65 -11.87
CA TRP A 153 -2.24 -23.75 -11.52
C TRP A 153 -1.58 -22.40 -11.22
N THR A 154 -2.23 -21.28 -11.53
CA THR A 154 -1.68 -19.94 -11.29
C THR A 154 -2.60 -19.14 -10.38
N LEU A 155 -3.83 -18.86 -10.82
CA LEU A 155 -4.73 -17.97 -10.09
C LEU A 155 -5.12 -18.55 -8.72
N LEU A 156 -5.60 -19.79 -8.69
CA LEU A 156 -6.07 -20.43 -7.47
C LEU A 156 -4.96 -20.53 -6.39
N PRO A 157 -3.74 -21.03 -6.68
CA PRO A 157 -2.64 -20.99 -5.71
C PRO A 157 -2.30 -19.58 -5.22
N SER A 158 -2.33 -18.58 -6.11
CA SER A 158 -2.11 -17.18 -5.71
C SER A 158 -3.19 -16.66 -4.75
N LEU A 159 -4.45 -17.03 -4.93
CA LEU A 159 -5.54 -16.65 -4.03
C LEU A 159 -5.42 -17.28 -2.64
N TYR A 160 -4.78 -18.46 -2.53
CA TYR A 160 -4.43 -19.09 -1.26
C TYR A 160 -3.07 -18.64 -0.70
N HIS A 161 -2.36 -17.74 -1.39
CA HIS A 161 -1.03 -17.29 -0.99
C HIS A 161 -1.07 -16.06 -0.07
N GLY A 162 -0.30 -16.14 1.01
CA GLY A 162 0.13 -15.05 1.90
C GLY A 162 -0.89 -13.94 2.12
N SER A 163 -0.56 -12.77 1.60
CA SER A 163 -1.33 -11.53 1.70
C SER A 163 -2.75 -11.60 1.14
N ILE A 164 -2.95 -12.32 0.03
CA ILE A 164 -4.23 -12.30 -0.68
C ILE A 164 -5.30 -13.05 0.10
N VAL A 165 -4.93 -14.17 0.73
CA VAL A 165 -5.91 -14.95 1.51
C VAL A 165 -6.35 -14.18 2.77
N SER A 166 -5.44 -13.42 3.39
CA SER A 166 -5.79 -12.56 4.52
C SER A 166 -6.80 -11.49 4.14
N LEU A 167 -6.67 -10.85 2.96
CA LEU A 167 -7.68 -9.91 2.44
C LEU A 167 -9.07 -10.51 2.27
N LEU A 168 -9.15 -11.82 2.05
CA LEU A 168 -10.40 -12.54 1.84
C LEU A 168 -11.03 -13.02 3.15
N LEU A 169 -10.40 -12.82 4.30
CA LEU A 169 -10.93 -13.25 5.59
C LEU A 169 -12.34 -12.67 5.89
N PRO A 170 -12.60 -11.36 5.71
CA PRO A 170 -13.96 -10.83 5.87
C PRO A 170 -14.98 -11.46 4.94
N CYS A 171 -14.57 -11.74 3.69
CA CYS A 171 -15.42 -12.43 2.72
C CYS A 171 -15.70 -13.87 3.17
N ALA A 172 -14.70 -14.56 3.71
CA ALA A 172 -14.83 -15.93 4.19
C ALA A 172 -15.78 -16.02 5.39
N ILE A 173 -15.68 -15.08 6.33
CA ILE A 173 -16.61 -14.96 7.46
C ILE A 173 -18.01 -14.66 6.97
N GLY A 174 -18.17 -13.69 6.07
CA GLY A 174 -19.48 -13.34 5.50
C GLY A 174 -20.14 -14.53 4.78
N ASN A 175 -19.35 -15.27 3.99
CA ASN A 175 -19.81 -16.48 3.32
C ASN A 175 -20.19 -17.59 4.30
N ALA A 176 -19.38 -17.79 5.35
CA ALA A 176 -19.65 -18.79 6.39
C ALA A 176 -20.97 -18.52 7.13
N ILE A 177 -21.20 -17.25 7.51
CA ILE A 177 -22.42 -16.81 8.18
C ILE A 177 -23.62 -17.10 7.29
N VAL A 178 -23.62 -16.62 6.05
CA VAL A 178 -24.76 -16.80 5.15
C VAL A 178 -24.98 -18.28 4.81
N ALA A 179 -23.93 -19.03 4.47
CA ALA A 179 -24.06 -20.45 4.12
C ALA A 179 -24.62 -21.27 5.28
N GLY A 180 -24.11 -21.05 6.49
CA GLY A 180 -24.58 -21.73 7.70
C GLY A 180 -26.02 -21.37 8.05
N SER A 181 -26.38 -20.08 7.98
CA SER A 181 -27.74 -19.62 8.23
C SER A 181 -28.74 -20.17 7.22
N VAL A 182 -28.45 -20.09 5.92
CA VAL A 182 -29.32 -20.61 4.86
C VAL A 182 -29.47 -22.11 4.99
N TYR A 183 -28.36 -22.85 5.19
CA TYR A 183 -28.42 -24.29 5.44
C TYR A 183 -29.26 -24.62 6.68
N GLY A 184 -29.02 -23.95 7.81
CA GLY A 184 -29.73 -24.18 9.07
C GLY A 184 -31.24 -23.93 8.95
N CYS A 185 -31.65 -22.87 8.27
CA CYS A 185 -33.06 -22.60 7.97
C CYS A 185 -33.67 -23.72 7.12
N ILE A 186 -32.98 -24.16 6.06
CA ILE A 186 -33.48 -25.22 5.17
C ILE A 186 -33.57 -26.57 5.92
N ASP A 187 -32.58 -26.89 6.75
CA ASP A 187 -32.55 -28.12 7.57
C ASP A 187 -33.70 -28.14 8.58
N LEU A 188 -33.95 -27.03 9.29
CA LEU A 188 -35.07 -26.90 10.22
C LEU A 188 -36.43 -27.01 9.54
N VAL A 189 -36.63 -26.32 8.40
CA VAL A 189 -37.91 -26.33 7.66
C VAL A 189 -38.21 -27.72 7.09
N CYS A 190 -37.19 -28.45 6.66
CA CYS A 190 -37.37 -29.79 6.06
C CYS A 190 -37.38 -30.93 7.09
N GLY A 191 -37.25 -30.65 8.39
CA GLY A 191 -37.21 -31.67 9.44
C GLY A 191 -35.90 -32.49 9.43
N GLY A 192 -34.83 -31.90 8.92
CA GLY A 192 -33.51 -32.50 8.81
C GLY A 192 -33.38 -33.58 7.73
N PRO A 193 -32.19 -34.22 7.66
CA PRO A 193 -31.88 -35.14 6.57
C PRO A 193 -32.70 -36.44 6.56
N ALA A 194 -33.20 -36.84 7.74
CA ALA A 194 -34.05 -38.02 7.92
C ALA A 194 -35.56 -37.68 7.98
N GLY A 195 -35.95 -36.43 7.73
CA GLY A 195 -37.34 -35.97 7.84
C GLY A 195 -38.28 -36.70 6.89
N THR A 196 -39.42 -37.17 7.39
CA THR A 196 -40.46 -37.90 6.63
C THR A 196 -41.33 -37.00 5.73
N ALA A 197 -41.01 -35.71 5.60
CA ALA A 197 -41.75 -34.75 4.76
C ALA A 197 -41.59 -35.09 3.25
N GLY A 198 -42.54 -35.86 2.72
CA GLY A 198 -42.51 -36.58 1.44
C GLY A 198 -42.39 -35.80 0.12
N GLN A 199 -42.09 -34.49 0.12
CA GLN A 199 -41.84 -33.73 -1.12
C GLN A 199 -40.63 -32.79 -1.05
N MET A 200 -40.43 -32.01 0.03
CA MET A 200 -39.23 -31.16 0.18
C MET A 200 -37.93 -31.97 0.39
N ASN A 201 -38.05 -33.22 0.86
CA ASN A 201 -36.92 -34.14 0.98
C ASN A 201 -36.28 -34.48 -0.40
N LYS A 202 -36.96 -34.24 -1.53
CA LYS A 202 -36.34 -34.39 -2.87
C LYS A 202 -35.21 -33.38 -3.13
N ALA A 203 -35.30 -32.17 -2.56
CA ALA A 203 -34.27 -31.15 -2.72
C ALA A 203 -32.99 -31.52 -1.94
N PHE A 204 -33.13 -32.05 -0.73
CA PHE A 204 -32.03 -32.63 0.05
C PHE A 204 -31.39 -33.85 -0.61
N LYS A 205 -32.19 -34.67 -1.31
CA LYS A 205 -31.70 -35.83 -2.06
C LYS A 205 -30.92 -35.46 -3.32
N ALA A 206 -31.05 -34.24 -3.83
CA ALA A 206 -30.31 -33.73 -4.97
C ALA A 206 -29.24 -32.73 -4.49
N PRO A 207 -28.09 -33.19 -3.98
CA PRO A 207 -27.08 -32.33 -3.34
C PRO A 207 -26.59 -31.20 -4.25
N TRP A 208 -26.61 -31.38 -5.57
CA TRP A 208 -26.27 -30.34 -6.53
C TRP A 208 -27.32 -29.20 -6.59
N ILE A 209 -28.61 -29.49 -6.43
CA ILE A 209 -29.68 -28.48 -6.42
C ILE A 209 -29.61 -27.66 -5.14
N MET A 210 -29.54 -28.35 -3.99
CA MET A 210 -29.44 -27.70 -2.69
C MET A 210 -28.15 -26.88 -2.58
N GLY A 211 -27.02 -27.46 -2.98
CA GLY A 211 -25.74 -26.75 -3.07
C GLY A 211 -25.82 -25.50 -3.94
N SER A 212 -26.41 -25.60 -5.14
CA SER A 212 -26.57 -24.45 -6.04
C SER A 212 -27.43 -23.35 -5.41
N GLY A 213 -28.52 -23.71 -4.72
CA GLY A 213 -29.40 -22.75 -4.05
C GLY A 213 -28.72 -22.02 -2.89
N ILE A 214 -28.05 -22.76 -2.00
CA ILE A 214 -27.27 -22.17 -0.89
C ILE A 214 -26.17 -21.28 -1.45
N GLY A 215 -25.43 -21.78 -2.44
CA GLY A 215 -24.36 -21.04 -3.08
C GLY A 215 -24.84 -19.75 -3.75
N ALA A 216 -25.96 -19.80 -4.48
CA ALA A 216 -26.57 -18.60 -5.08
C ALA A 216 -26.99 -17.58 -4.01
N ALA A 217 -27.56 -18.04 -2.89
CA ALA A 217 -27.93 -17.19 -1.76
C ALA A 217 -26.69 -16.55 -1.12
N VAL A 218 -25.60 -17.30 -0.94
CA VAL A 218 -24.30 -16.77 -0.47
C VAL A 218 -23.78 -15.71 -1.44
N GLY A 219 -23.75 -16.00 -2.73
CA GLY A 219 -23.30 -15.08 -3.78
C GLY A 219 -24.15 -13.81 -3.91
N TYR A 220 -25.40 -13.83 -3.41
CA TYR A 220 -26.26 -12.66 -3.35
C TYR A 220 -26.14 -11.91 -2.02
N ILE A 221 -26.41 -12.59 -0.90
CA ILE A 221 -26.58 -11.95 0.41
C ILE A 221 -25.23 -11.50 0.98
N ALA A 222 -24.18 -12.34 0.89
CA ALA A 222 -22.92 -12.04 1.56
C ALA A 222 -22.27 -10.76 0.99
N PRO A 223 -22.11 -10.59 -0.33
CA PRO A 223 -21.56 -9.35 -0.87
C PRO A 223 -22.46 -8.13 -0.66
N ASN A 224 -23.79 -8.27 -0.79
CA ASN A 224 -24.71 -7.13 -0.68
C ASN A 224 -24.95 -6.64 0.76
N HIS A 225 -24.75 -7.50 1.77
CA HIS A 225 -25.21 -7.19 3.12
C HIS A 225 -24.22 -7.53 4.23
N VAL A 226 -23.20 -8.36 3.97
CA VAL A 226 -22.34 -8.91 5.05
C VAL A 226 -20.88 -8.52 4.87
N TYR A 227 -20.32 -8.56 3.66
CA TYR A 227 -18.90 -8.27 3.42
C TYR A 227 -18.48 -6.90 3.94
N GLY A 228 -19.26 -5.87 3.62
CA GLY A 228 -19.03 -4.49 4.06
C GLY A 228 -18.90 -4.33 5.58
N PRO A 229 -19.96 -4.66 6.35
CA PRO A 229 -19.91 -4.59 7.81
C PRO A 229 -18.81 -5.44 8.45
N VAL A 230 -18.51 -6.61 7.88
CA VAL A 230 -17.43 -7.47 8.38
C VAL A 230 -16.06 -6.88 8.09
N MET A 231 -15.85 -6.26 6.92
CA MET A 231 -14.61 -5.53 6.60
C MET A 231 -14.41 -4.33 7.53
N GLU A 232 -15.47 -3.56 7.78
CA GLU A 232 -15.47 -2.46 8.75
C GLU A 232 -15.06 -2.95 10.14
N TYR A 233 -15.65 -4.06 10.60
CA TYR A 233 -15.36 -4.61 11.93
C TYR A 233 -13.95 -5.19 12.06
N ILE A 234 -13.48 -5.95 11.08
CA ILE A 234 -12.19 -6.67 11.17
C ILE A 234 -11.01 -5.74 10.90
N TYR A 235 -11.15 -4.85 9.92
CA TYR A 235 -10.04 -3.97 9.50
C TYR A 235 -10.16 -2.54 10.01
N GLY A 236 -11.23 -2.18 10.71
CA GLY A 236 -11.47 -0.80 11.16
C GLY A 236 -11.75 0.17 10.00
N LEU A 237 -12.21 -0.33 8.85
CA LEU A 237 -12.34 0.44 7.61
C LEU A 237 -13.76 0.99 7.41
N GLU A 238 -14.13 2.02 8.16
CA GLU A 238 -15.34 2.83 7.94
C GLU A 238 -15.61 3.15 6.46
N GLY A 239 -16.85 2.92 6.04
CA GLY A 239 -17.36 3.23 4.70
C GLY A 239 -17.24 2.08 3.70
N MET A 240 -16.55 0.98 4.04
CA MET A 240 -16.43 -0.18 3.17
C MET A 240 -17.78 -0.82 2.85
N ALA A 241 -18.77 -0.75 3.75
CA ALA A 241 -20.12 -1.21 3.45
C ALA A 241 -20.75 -0.44 2.28
N GLN A 242 -20.57 0.88 2.24
CA GLN A 242 -21.04 1.69 1.13
C GLN A 242 -20.30 1.35 -0.17
N SER A 243 -18.98 1.16 -0.11
CA SER A 243 -18.14 0.88 -1.28
C SER A 243 -18.46 -0.49 -1.88
N VAL A 244 -18.63 -1.52 -1.05
CA VAL A 244 -19.05 -2.85 -1.51
C VAL A 244 -20.47 -2.80 -2.09
N ASN A 245 -21.40 -2.11 -1.44
CA ASN A 245 -22.77 -1.94 -1.96
C ASN A 245 -22.80 -1.22 -3.31
N TYR A 246 -21.93 -0.23 -3.51
CA TYR A 246 -21.79 0.45 -4.79
C TYR A 246 -21.32 -0.52 -5.88
N VAL A 247 -20.30 -1.35 -5.62
CA VAL A 247 -19.84 -2.37 -6.57
C VAL A 247 -20.94 -3.38 -6.87
N MET A 248 -21.64 -3.85 -5.84
CA MET A 248 -22.70 -4.85 -5.99
C MET A 248 -23.99 -4.29 -6.57
N SER A 249 -24.15 -2.96 -6.64
CA SER A 249 -25.25 -2.30 -7.36
C SER A 249 -25.12 -2.45 -8.88
N VAL A 250 -23.92 -2.79 -9.39
CA VAL A 250 -23.71 -3.10 -10.80
C VAL A 250 -24.32 -4.48 -11.10
N PRO A 251 -25.36 -4.57 -11.95
CA PRO A 251 -26.08 -5.83 -12.15
C PRO A 251 -25.19 -7.00 -12.58
N PHE A 252 -24.15 -6.69 -13.37
CA PHE A 252 -23.17 -7.68 -13.81
C PHE A 252 -22.35 -8.26 -12.64
N ALA A 253 -21.94 -7.44 -11.67
CA ALA A 253 -21.19 -7.90 -10.51
C ALA A 253 -22.04 -8.82 -9.63
N THR A 254 -23.30 -8.44 -9.38
CA THR A 254 -24.28 -9.28 -8.68
C THR A 254 -24.46 -10.62 -9.38
N GLU A 255 -24.66 -10.59 -10.70
CA GLU A 255 -24.87 -11.80 -11.49
C GLU A 255 -23.66 -12.73 -11.46
N VAL A 256 -22.45 -12.21 -11.68
CA VAL A 256 -21.21 -13.00 -11.59
C VAL A 256 -21.08 -13.63 -10.21
N SER A 257 -21.36 -12.88 -9.14
CA SER A 257 -21.29 -13.39 -7.77
C SER A 257 -22.31 -14.49 -7.49
N VAL A 258 -23.57 -14.31 -7.89
CA VAL A 258 -24.63 -15.32 -7.72
C VAL A 258 -24.32 -16.60 -8.48
N VAL A 259 -23.89 -16.50 -9.74
CA VAL A 259 -23.56 -17.69 -10.55
C VAL A 259 -22.32 -18.39 -10.00
N THR A 260 -21.31 -17.62 -9.59
CA THR A 260 -20.11 -18.16 -8.95
C THR A 260 -20.46 -18.93 -7.68
N GLY A 261 -21.29 -18.33 -6.82
CA GLY A 261 -21.79 -18.96 -5.61
C GLY A 261 -22.56 -20.25 -5.94
N ALA A 262 -23.47 -20.21 -6.91
CA ALA A 262 -24.24 -21.38 -7.33
C ALA A 262 -23.33 -22.53 -7.81
N VAL A 263 -22.35 -22.24 -8.66
CA VAL A 263 -21.39 -23.24 -9.17
C VAL A 263 -20.53 -23.79 -8.03
N ALA A 264 -20.02 -22.92 -7.15
CA ALA A 264 -19.24 -23.35 -5.99
C ALA A 264 -20.06 -24.25 -5.07
N GLY A 265 -21.32 -23.89 -4.77
CA GLY A 265 -22.22 -24.70 -3.98
C GLY A 265 -22.54 -26.05 -4.62
N MET A 266 -22.74 -26.07 -5.95
CA MET A 266 -22.92 -27.31 -6.72
C MET A 266 -21.73 -28.27 -6.59
N ILE A 267 -20.51 -27.75 -6.47
CA ILE A 267 -19.27 -28.53 -6.33
C ILE A 267 -19.03 -28.95 -4.87
N LEU A 268 -19.21 -28.03 -3.92
CA LEU A 268 -18.88 -28.23 -2.51
C LEU A 268 -19.91 -29.11 -1.79
N HIS A 269 -21.20 -28.94 -2.07
CA HIS A 269 -22.25 -29.63 -1.32
C HIS A 269 -22.23 -31.17 -1.49
N PRO A 270 -21.93 -31.75 -2.67
CA PRO A 270 -21.71 -33.19 -2.78
C PRO A 270 -20.57 -33.71 -1.91
N LEU A 271 -19.50 -32.94 -1.72
CA LEU A 271 -18.38 -33.33 -0.84
C LEU A 271 -18.81 -33.36 0.64
N LEU A 272 -19.77 -32.52 1.00
CA LEU A 272 -20.34 -32.46 2.35
C LEU A 272 -21.50 -33.42 2.58
N TYR A 273 -21.97 -34.13 1.55
CA TYR A 273 -23.13 -35.00 1.66
C TYR A 273 -22.98 -36.03 2.79
N TYR A 274 -21.86 -36.74 2.86
CA TYR A 274 -21.64 -37.73 3.92
C TYR A 274 -21.39 -37.11 5.30
N PRO A 275 -20.55 -36.06 5.44
CA PRO A 275 -20.42 -35.32 6.70
C PRO A 275 -21.74 -34.77 7.25
N ILE A 276 -22.70 -34.42 6.40
CA ILE A 276 -23.99 -33.83 6.78
C ILE A 276 -25.04 -34.91 7.08
N ASN A 277 -25.16 -35.92 6.23
CA ASN A 277 -26.15 -36.99 6.37
C ASN A 277 -25.73 -38.10 7.34
N GLY A 278 -24.49 -38.03 7.82
CA GLY A 278 -23.91 -39.08 8.63
C GLY A 278 -23.34 -40.22 7.79
N VAL A 279 -22.39 -40.94 8.40
CA VAL A 279 -21.80 -42.13 7.82
C VAL A 279 -22.19 -43.30 8.73
N PRO A 280 -22.83 -44.35 8.18
CA PRO A 280 -23.19 -45.52 8.97
C PRO A 280 -21.97 -46.09 9.72
N GLY A 281 -22.11 -46.34 11.02
CA GLY A 281 -21.05 -46.85 11.88
C GLY A 281 -20.18 -45.79 12.57
N LEU A 282 -20.25 -44.53 12.16
CA LEU A 282 -19.63 -43.42 12.89
C LEU A 282 -20.60 -42.84 13.92
N HIS A 283 -20.14 -42.69 15.16
CA HIS A 283 -20.90 -42.09 16.26
C HIS A 283 -20.54 -40.61 16.35
N TRP A 284 -21.40 -39.74 15.80
CA TRP A 284 -21.09 -38.32 15.71
C TRP A 284 -20.94 -37.62 17.06
N SER A 285 -21.47 -38.19 18.14
CA SER A 285 -21.23 -37.72 19.51
C SER A 285 -19.74 -37.59 19.85
N TYR A 286 -18.89 -38.49 19.35
CA TYR A 286 -17.44 -38.44 19.59
C TYR A 286 -16.69 -37.67 18.50
N PHE A 287 -17.14 -37.76 17.25
CA PHE A 287 -16.43 -37.16 16.11
C PHE A 287 -16.74 -35.67 15.90
N SER A 288 -17.81 -35.14 16.47
CA SER A 288 -18.18 -33.73 16.32
C SER A 288 -17.09 -32.79 16.82
N GLY A 289 -16.50 -33.08 17.99
CA GLY A 289 -15.40 -32.28 18.53
C GLY A 289 -14.17 -32.28 17.62
N LEU A 290 -13.80 -33.45 17.09
CA LEU A 290 -12.69 -33.59 16.16
C LEU A 290 -12.94 -32.87 14.83
N ALA A 291 -14.14 -33.01 14.26
CA ALA A 291 -14.51 -32.36 13.01
C ALA A 291 -14.48 -30.83 13.14
N LEU A 292 -14.99 -30.29 14.25
CA LEU A 292 -14.93 -28.87 14.56
C LEU A 292 -13.48 -28.42 14.80
N ALA A 293 -12.68 -29.17 15.56
CA ALA A 293 -11.29 -28.85 15.81
C ALA A 293 -10.46 -28.82 14.51
N LEU A 294 -10.64 -29.81 13.63
CA LEU A 294 -9.97 -29.85 12.32
C LEU A 294 -10.41 -28.69 11.43
N SER A 295 -11.71 -28.40 11.38
CA SER A 295 -12.23 -27.29 10.57
C SER A 295 -11.71 -25.94 11.05
N SER A 296 -11.76 -25.69 12.36
CA SER A 296 -11.23 -24.47 12.97
C SER A 296 -9.73 -24.35 12.82
N SER A 297 -8.98 -25.45 12.99
CA SER A 297 -7.53 -25.48 12.76
C SER A 297 -7.17 -25.21 11.30
N THR A 298 -7.98 -25.71 10.36
CA THR A 298 -7.77 -25.46 8.92
C THR A 298 -8.06 -23.99 8.59
N LEU A 299 -9.13 -23.41 9.12
CA LEU A 299 -9.42 -21.98 8.95
C LEU A 299 -8.31 -21.11 9.54
N TYR A 300 -7.87 -21.43 10.76
CA TYR A 300 -6.74 -20.77 11.39
C TYR A 300 -5.48 -20.89 10.53
N TYR A 301 -5.13 -22.09 10.05
CA TYR A 301 -3.97 -22.30 9.19
C TYR A 301 -4.04 -21.49 7.86
N ILE A 302 -5.23 -21.36 7.27
CA ILE A 302 -5.41 -20.65 5.99
C ILE A 302 -5.32 -19.13 6.18
N TYR A 303 -5.94 -18.60 7.25
CA TYR A 303 -6.15 -17.15 7.40
C TYR A 303 -5.26 -16.48 8.44
N TYR A 304 -4.73 -17.20 9.43
CA TYR A 304 -3.89 -16.65 10.49
C TYR A 304 -2.43 -16.45 10.02
N HIS A 305 -1.73 -15.46 10.59
CA HIS A 305 -0.28 -15.21 10.43
C HIS A 305 0.20 -14.61 9.09
N ARG A 306 -0.64 -13.85 8.37
CA ARG A 306 -0.29 -13.34 7.02
C ARG A 306 -0.59 -11.85 6.79
N GLU A 307 -0.85 -11.10 7.86
CA GLU A 307 -1.36 -9.72 7.80
C GLU A 307 -0.37 -8.72 7.17
N ASP A 308 0.95 -8.95 7.24
CA ASP A 308 1.93 -7.92 6.88
C ASP A 308 2.76 -8.19 5.61
N VAL A 309 2.64 -9.37 4.98
CA VAL A 309 3.58 -9.79 3.92
C VAL A 309 2.95 -9.71 2.53
N GLY A 310 3.10 -8.55 1.88
CA GLY A 310 3.11 -8.48 0.42
C GLY A 310 1.77 -8.22 -0.26
N LEU A 311 0.92 -7.34 0.29
CA LEU A 311 -0.21 -6.80 -0.49
C LEU A 311 0.33 -6.14 -1.77
N PRO A 312 -0.22 -6.46 -2.95
CA PRO A 312 0.25 -5.87 -4.20
C PRO A 312 -0.23 -4.42 -4.26
N VAL A 313 0.64 -3.48 -3.89
CA VAL A 313 0.38 -2.05 -3.97
C VAL A 313 1.26 -1.43 -5.06
N PRO A 314 0.78 -0.46 -5.85
CA PRO A 314 1.62 0.23 -6.82
C PRO A 314 2.87 0.83 -6.18
N ALA A 315 4.00 0.78 -6.88
CA ALA A 315 5.21 1.44 -6.40
C ALA A 315 4.95 2.93 -6.17
N GLY A 316 5.32 3.44 -5.00
CA GLY A 316 5.07 4.83 -4.64
C GLY A 316 3.77 5.09 -3.88
N SER A 317 2.89 4.09 -3.70
CA SER A 317 1.59 4.28 -3.03
C SER A 317 1.60 4.03 -1.52
N PHE A 318 2.65 3.39 -1.01
CA PHE A 318 2.81 3.01 0.39
C PHE A 318 4.23 3.30 0.83
N ILE A 319 4.39 3.85 2.03
CA ILE A 319 5.69 4.08 2.65
C ILE A 319 5.64 3.66 4.12
N THR A 320 6.62 2.86 4.55
CA THR A 320 6.75 2.50 5.98
C THR A 320 7.32 3.66 6.78
N GLU A 321 7.13 3.67 8.10
CA GLU A 321 7.70 4.70 8.97
C GLU A 321 9.23 4.79 8.85
N ALA A 322 9.92 3.65 8.74
CA ALA A 322 11.37 3.61 8.56
C ALA A 322 11.82 4.19 7.21
N GLU A 323 11.07 3.89 6.13
CA GLU A 323 11.33 4.49 4.81
C GLU A 323 11.01 5.98 4.80
N LEU A 324 10.01 6.42 5.57
CA LEU A 324 9.63 7.82 5.71
C LEU A 324 10.71 8.63 6.45
N GLU A 325 11.31 8.08 7.51
CA GLU A 325 12.48 8.67 8.16
C GLU A 325 13.65 8.86 7.18
N LEU A 326 13.88 7.87 6.31
CA LEU A 326 14.91 7.98 5.27
C LEU A 326 14.52 9.01 4.20
N ALA A 327 13.26 9.03 3.76
CA ALA A 327 12.74 9.95 2.75
C ALA A 327 12.85 11.42 3.16
N GLU A 328 12.76 11.70 4.46
CA GLU A 328 12.93 13.03 5.04
C GLU A 328 14.33 13.28 5.65
N SER A 329 15.31 12.45 5.29
CA SER A 329 16.68 12.63 5.77
C SER A 329 17.47 13.67 4.96
N VAL A 330 18.34 14.39 5.66
CA VAL A 330 19.34 15.32 5.10
C VAL A 330 20.73 14.86 5.50
N LEU A 331 21.76 15.36 4.80
CA LEU A 331 23.14 15.12 5.21
C LEU A 331 23.55 16.12 6.30
N ARG A 332 24.11 15.61 7.39
CA ARG A 332 24.64 16.41 8.50
C ARG A 332 25.97 15.90 8.99
N TYR A 333 26.80 16.80 9.50
CA TYR A 333 28.03 16.41 10.19
C TYR A 333 27.70 15.90 11.59
N ASN A 334 28.10 14.66 11.89
CA ASN A 334 27.97 14.08 13.21
C ASN A 334 29.25 14.34 14.00
N ALA A 335 29.17 15.23 14.99
CA ALA A 335 30.30 15.63 15.81
C ALA A 335 30.90 14.49 16.66
N VAL A 336 30.12 13.44 16.94
CA VAL A 336 30.57 12.26 17.71
C VAL A 336 31.33 11.27 16.83
N SER A 337 30.83 10.97 15.63
CA SER A 337 31.52 10.06 14.71
C SER A 337 32.60 10.75 13.88
N GLY A 338 32.52 12.07 13.72
CA GLY A 338 33.41 12.84 12.87
C GLY A 338 33.13 12.69 11.37
N GLU A 339 31.99 12.11 11.00
CA GLU A 339 31.60 11.83 9.62
C GLU A 339 30.32 12.58 9.20
N VAL A 340 30.10 12.70 7.89
CA VAL A 340 28.83 13.21 7.35
C VAL A 340 27.85 12.06 7.20
N GLU A 341 26.77 12.10 7.97
CA GLU A 341 25.79 11.05 8.09
C GLU A 341 24.40 11.52 7.67
N SER A 342 23.50 10.56 7.47
CA SER A 342 22.10 10.81 7.18
C SER A 342 21.36 11.12 8.49
N TYR A 343 20.73 12.28 8.57
CA TYR A 343 19.98 12.76 9.73
C TYR A 343 18.50 12.93 9.36
N SER A 344 17.62 12.27 10.09
CA SER A 344 16.17 12.36 9.89
C SER A 344 15.62 13.66 10.48
N LEU A 345 15.02 14.50 9.63
CA LEU A 345 14.32 15.70 10.09
C LEU A 345 13.03 15.39 10.87
N ARG A 346 12.55 14.15 10.82
CA ARG A 346 11.32 13.71 11.50
C ARG A 346 11.61 13.30 12.94
N SER A 347 12.60 12.43 13.14
CA SER A 347 12.95 11.91 14.46
C SER A 347 14.09 12.66 15.14
N GLY A 348 14.75 13.60 14.45
CA GLY A 348 15.84 14.39 15.02
C GLY A 348 17.08 13.56 15.38
N ARG A 349 17.31 12.46 14.65
CA ARG A 349 18.39 11.50 14.92
C ARG A 349 19.12 11.09 13.64
N TYR A 350 20.35 10.62 13.80
CA TYR A 350 21.11 9.98 12.73
C TYR A 350 20.52 8.59 12.41
N VAL A 351 20.26 8.35 11.12
CA VAL A 351 19.65 7.10 10.61
C VAL A 351 20.66 6.19 9.89
N GLY A 352 21.90 6.66 9.74
CA GLY A 352 23.00 5.86 9.20
C GLY A 352 23.92 6.65 8.27
N PRO A 353 24.78 5.97 7.49
CA PRO A 353 25.79 6.62 6.66
C PRO A 353 25.17 7.35 5.46
N GLN A 354 25.98 8.14 4.73
CA GLN A 354 25.55 8.96 3.59
C GLN A 354 24.72 8.21 2.52
N GLN A 355 24.97 6.91 2.32
CA GLN A 355 24.23 6.10 1.34
C GLN A 355 22.73 5.98 1.69
N LYS A 356 22.38 6.08 2.98
CA LYS A 356 20.99 6.05 3.43
C LYS A 356 20.20 7.27 2.98
N HIS A 357 20.82 8.45 2.91
CA HIS A 357 20.22 9.64 2.34
C HIS A 357 19.92 9.46 0.84
N LEU A 358 20.83 8.83 0.07
CA LEU A 358 20.59 8.54 -1.35
C LEU A 358 19.46 7.52 -1.54
N GLU A 359 19.37 6.51 -0.67
CA GLU A 359 18.25 5.56 -0.63
C GLU A 359 16.93 6.29 -0.34
N GLY A 360 16.91 7.12 0.71
CA GLY A 360 15.77 7.96 1.08
C GLY A 360 15.31 8.88 -0.04
N ARG A 361 16.24 9.53 -0.75
CA ARG A 361 15.92 10.37 -1.92
C ARG A 361 15.22 9.57 -3.03
N ARG A 362 15.70 8.35 -3.34
CA ARG A 362 15.07 7.49 -4.35
C ARG A 362 13.66 7.05 -3.94
N ILE A 363 13.46 6.72 -2.66
CA ILE A 363 12.15 6.39 -2.10
C ILE A 363 11.22 7.60 -2.27
N ALA A 364 11.63 8.76 -1.76
CA ALA A 364 10.85 9.99 -1.83
C ALA A 364 10.51 10.38 -3.27
N ASP A 365 11.43 10.24 -4.21
CA ASP A 365 11.19 10.54 -5.63
C ASP A 365 10.18 9.58 -6.27
N THR A 366 10.20 8.30 -5.89
CA THR A 366 9.21 7.31 -6.34
C THR A 366 7.81 7.67 -5.86
N MET A 367 7.69 8.02 -4.57
CA MET A 367 6.42 8.42 -3.96
C MET A 367 5.91 9.75 -4.54
N ARG A 368 6.76 10.77 -4.66
CA ARG A 368 6.42 12.06 -5.30
C ARG A 368 5.98 11.87 -6.76
N SER A 369 6.66 10.99 -7.51
CA SER A 369 6.28 10.66 -8.88
C SER A 369 4.88 10.05 -8.94
N TYR A 370 4.56 9.16 -8.01
CA TYR A 370 3.23 8.59 -7.87
C TYR A 370 2.20 9.69 -7.50
N SER A 371 2.49 10.56 -6.52
CA SER A 371 1.60 11.66 -6.13
C SER A 371 1.32 12.68 -7.22
N LYS A 372 2.29 12.94 -8.11
CA LYS A 372 2.10 13.84 -9.27
C LYS A 372 0.97 13.44 -10.19
N THR A 373 0.55 12.17 -10.16
CA THR A 373 -0.61 11.68 -10.93
C THR A 373 -1.96 11.97 -10.28
N GLY A 374 -1.98 12.70 -9.15
CA GLY A 374 -3.18 12.99 -8.35
C GLY A 374 -3.48 11.90 -7.33
N ASN A 375 -2.57 10.94 -7.14
CA ASN A 375 -2.75 9.83 -6.22
C ASN A 375 -2.22 10.15 -4.81
N ALA A 376 -2.80 9.54 -3.78
CA ALA A 376 -2.35 9.68 -2.40
C ALA A 376 -1.42 8.54 -1.97
N VAL A 377 -0.41 8.88 -1.18
CA VAL A 377 0.54 7.93 -0.55
C VAL A 377 0.05 7.65 0.86
N PHE A 378 0.05 6.40 1.28
CA PHE A 378 -0.39 6.00 2.62
C PHE A 378 0.75 5.41 3.45
N ASP A 379 0.66 5.56 4.78
CA ASP A 379 1.52 4.89 5.77
C ASP A 379 1.01 3.50 6.17
N ASP A 380 -0.20 3.14 5.73
CA ASP A 380 -0.82 1.84 5.88
C ASP A 380 -0.97 1.14 4.51
N ARG A 381 -0.47 -0.10 4.43
CA ARG A 381 -0.44 -0.86 3.17
C ARG A 381 -1.82 -1.35 2.73
N LEU A 382 -2.70 -1.67 3.68
CA LEU A 382 -4.08 -2.06 3.40
C LEU A 382 -4.86 -0.86 2.86
N LEU A 383 -4.69 0.33 3.46
CA LEU A 383 -5.28 1.56 2.94
C LEU A 383 -4.74 1.89 1.54
N ALA A 384 -3.43 1.80 1.31
CA ALA A 384 -2.85 1.97 -0.02
C ALA A 384 -3.45 1.01 -1.06
N PHE A 385 -3.66 -0.27 -0.68
CA PHE A 385 -4.30 -1.25 -1.53
C PHE A 385 -5.75 -0.86 -1.86
N ILE A 386 -6.56 -0.56 -0.84
CA ILE A 386 -7.96 -0.21 -1.02
C ILE A 386 -8.11 1.04 -1.87
N TYR A 387 -7.29 2.06 -1.62
CA TYR A 387 -7.30 3.30 -2.37
C TYR A 387 -7.07 3.05 -3.88
N ASN A 388 -6.11 2.19 -4.21
CA ASN A 388 -5.74 1.92 -5.60
C ASN A 388 -6.68 0.99 -6.35
N PHE A 389 -7.34 0.06 -5.65
CA PHE A 389 -8.09 -1.03 -6.32
C PHE A 389 -9.59 -1.03 -6.02
N TRP A 390 -10.04 -0.38 -4.95
CA TRP A 390 -11.44 -0.43 -4.51
C TRP A 390 -12.09 0.94 -4.37
N ASP A 391 -11.48 1.87 -3.64
CA ASP A 391 -12.13 3.12 -3.28
C ASP A 391 -11.18 4.31 -3.32
N SER A 392 -11.26 5.09 -4.39
CA SER A 392 -10.47 6.31 -4.57
C SER A 392 -10.85 7.44 -3.60
N ASN A 393 -11.98 7.36 -2.88
CA ASN A 393 -12.40 8.38 -1.91
C ASN A 393 -11.80 8.14 -0.51
N LEU A 394 -10.95 7.13 -0.35
CA LEU A 394 -10.38 6.75 0.94
C LEU A 394 -9.60 7.90 1.62
N THR A 395 -9.00 8.80 0.83
CA THR A 395 -8.27 9.98 1.32
C THR A 395 -9.13 10.92 2.16
N SER A 396 -10.43 11.02 1.85
CA SER A 396 -11.36 11.87 2.61
C SER A 396 -11.78 11.25 3.94
N ARG A 397 -11.72 9.92 4.06
CA ARG A 397 -12.10 9.17 5.27
C ARG A 397 -10.92 8.96 6.21
N TYR A 398 -9.71 8.83 5.66
CA TYR A 398 -8.47 8.58 6.41
C TYR A 398 -7.40 9.62 6.09
N PRO A 399 -7.64 10.92 6.35
CA PRO A 399 -6.66 11.96 6.05
C PRO A 399 -5.38 11.81 6.87
N ASP A 400 -5.47 11.28 8.10
CA ASP A 400 -4.33 11.10 9.00
C ASP A 400 -3.32 10.05 8.50
N HIS A 401 -3.77 9.14 7.62
CA HIS A 401 -2.93 8.12 6.99
C HIS A 401 -2.34 8.57 5.66
N VAL A 402 -2.68 9.77 5.18
CA VAL A 402 -2.13 10.32 3.94
C VAL A 402 -0.79 10.99 4.24
N VAL A 403 0.28 10.47 3.65
CA VAL A 403 1.64 10.97 3.87
C VAL A 403 1.91 12.16 2.94
N ASP A 404 2.05 13.35 3.52
CA ASP A 404 2.51 14.54 2.82
C ASP A 404 4.05 14.61 2.82
N LEU A 405 4.65 14.20 1.70
CA LEU A 405 6.09 14.22 1.54
C LEU A 405 6.61 15.63 1.27
N LYS A 406 7.52 16.08 2.13
CA LYS A 406 8.22 17.36 1.96
C LYS A 406 8.83 17.49 0.54
N PRO A 407 8.66 18.65 -0.12
CA PRO A 407 9.29 18.91 -1.41
C PRO A 407 10.81 18.80 -1.33
N THR A 408 11.44 18.32 -2.41
CA THR A 408 12.91 18.20 -2.49
C THR A 408 13.60 19.53 -2.19
N GLN A 409 13.05 20.64 -2.67
CA GLN A 409 13.60 21.98 -2.45
C GLN A 409 13.60 22.37 -0.97
N LEU A 410 12.60 21.93 -0.20
CA LEU A 410 12.51 22.22 1.22
C LEU A 410 13.56 21.42 2.01
N LEU A 411 13.78 20.15 1.65
CA LEU A 411 14.83 19.33 2.25
C LEU A 411 16.22 19.85 1.91
N GLU A 412 16.46 20.24 0.65
CA GLU A 412 17.71 20.86 0.21
C GLU A 412 17.95 22.18 0.96
N CYS A 413 16.97 23.08 1.02
CA CYS A 413 17.07 24.32 1.78
C CYS A 413 17.37 24.10 3.28
N LYS A 414 16.76 23.07 3.90
CA LYS A 414 17.05 22.69 5.29
C LYS A 414 18.47 22.17 5.46
N GLN A 415 18.93 21.30 4.55
CA GLN A 415 20.31 20.82 4.54
C GLN A 415 21.30 21.96 4.40
N GLU A 416 21.02 22.93 3.52
CA GLU A 416 21.88 24.09 3.32
C GLU A 416 21.98 24.98 4.57
N SER A 417 20.84 25.24 5.23
CA SER A 417 20.80 25.98 6.49
C SER A 417 21.60 25.27 7.59
N MET A 418 21.54 23.94 7.65
CA MET A 418 22.28 23.14 8.64
C MET A 418 23.78 23.04 8.31
N ALA A 419 24.15 22.99 7.03
CA ALA A 419 25.53 22.82 6.59
C ALA A 419 26.48 23.90 7.11
N ILE A 420 26.01 25.14 7.30
CA ILE A 420 26.82 26.23 7.86
C ILE A 420 27.12 25.97 9.34
N THR A 421 26.12 25.53 10.10
CA THR A 421 26.28 25.16 11.52
C THR A 421 27.24 23.98 11.63
N ASP A 422 27.01 22.95 10.83
CA ASP A 422 27.79 21.73 10.78
C ASP A 422 29.26 22.00 10.37
N ALA A 423 29.49 22.87 9.39
CA ALA A 423 30.83 23.31 9.02
C ALA A 423 31.51 24.10 10.14
N SER A 424 30.78 24.98 10.83
CA SER A 424 31.32 25.74 11.97
C SER A 424 31.76 24.81 13.10
N VAL A 425 30.95 23.78 13.41
CA VAL A 425 31.29 22.74 14.39
C VAL A 425 32.51 21.96 13.95
N PHE A 426 32.56 21.51 12.68
CA PHE A 426 33.72 20.82 12.13
C PHE A 426 35.00 21.66 12.29
N PHE A 427 34.99 22.94 11.93
CA PHE A 427 36.15 23.82 12.06
C PHE A 427 36.62 23.98 13.50
N LEU A 428 35.68 24.13 14.43
CA LEU A 428 35.98 24.26 15.86
C LEU A 428 36.58 22.98 16.44
N LEU A 429 36.09 21.81 16.01
CA LEU A 429 36.67 20.52 16.42
C LEU A 429 38.03 20.29 15.78
N ASP A 430 38.21 20.57 14.48
CA ASP A 430 39.48 20.37 13.75
C ASP A 430 40.62 21.22 14.31
N GLN A 431 40.36 22.49 14.64
CA GLN A 431 41.38 23.38 15.20
C GLN A 431 41.99 22.83 16.51
N HIS A 432 41.23 22.05 17.27
CA HIS A 432 41.70 21.46 18.53
C HIS A 432 42.47 20.14 18.34
N VAL A 433 42.31 19.43 17.22
CA VAL A 433 42.94 18.12 17.01
C VAL A 433 44.25 18.18 16.22
N LYS A 434 44.70 19.36 15.78
CA LYS A 434 45.95 19.59 15.03
C LYS A 434 47.26 19.09 15.70
N CYS A 435 47.21 18.49 16.89
CA CYS A 435 48.35 17.86 17.56
C CYS A 435 48.46 16.33 17.36
N THR A 436 47.52 15.68 16.66
CA THR A 436 47.54 14.22 16.42
C THR A 436 47.19 13.92 14.96
N GLU A 437 47.85 12.90 14.38
CA GLU A 437 47.83 12.54 12.96
C GLU A 437 46.45 12.68 12.29
N VAL A 438 46.42 13.28 11.09
CA VAL A 438 45.19 13.51 10.33
C VAL A 438 44.68 12.19 9.78
N ASP A 439 43.64 11.64 10.42
CA ASP A 439 42.95 10.43 9.94
C ASP A 439 42.28 10.66 8.58
N ALA A 440 42.33 9.64 7.72
CA ALA A 440 41.78 9.67 6.36
C ALA A 440 40.27 9.99 6.32
N SER A 441 39.51 9.57 7.34
CA SER A 441 38.07 9.86 7.47
C SER A 441 37.76 11.35 7.60
N ARG A 442 38.60 12.12 8.31
CA ARG A 442 38.41 13.56 8.51
C ARG A 442 38.64 14.38 7.24
N SER A 443 39.62 13.97 6.44
CA SER A 443 39.87 14.56 5.11
C SER A 443 38.67 14.37 4.18
N GLU A 444 38.01 13.22 4.27
CA GLU A 444 36.79 12.94 3.50
C GLU A 444 35.59 13.77 4.00
N ALA A 445 35.38 13.87 5.32
CA ALA A 445 34.33 14.72 5.90
C ALA A 445 34.50 16.21 5.52
N LEU A 446 35.73 16.73 5.56
CA LEU A 446 36.04 18.09 5.09
C LEU A 446 35.67 18.25 3.62
N ARG A 447 36.08 17.30 2.76
CA ARG A 447 35.80 17.35 1.32
C ARG A 447 34.29 17.35 1.06
N ASP A 448 33.54 16.55 1.80
CA ASP A 448 32.09 16.43 1.68
C ASP A 448 31.36 17.70 2.16
N LEU A 449 31.75 18.26 3.31
CA LEU A 449 31.24 19.55 3.79
C LEU A 449 31.57 20.69 2.83
N THR A 450 32.80 20.72 2.30
CA THR A 450 33.25 21.72 1.32
C THR A 450 32.41 21.61 0.04
N SER A 451 32.15 20.39 -0.44
CA SER A 451 31.29 20.14 -1.60
C SER A 451 29.85 20.62 -1.38
N ILE A 452 29.30 20.44 -0.16
CA ILE A 452 27.98 20.97 0.20
C ILE A 452 27.99 22.51 0.23
N LEU A 453 29.01 23.12 0.85
CA LEU A 453 29.18 24.58 0.91
C LEU A 453 29.39 25.21 -0.47
N ASP A 454 30.13 24.56 -1.36
CA ASP A 454 30.35 25.02 -2.73
C ASP A 454 29.04 25.05 -3.53
N LYS A 455 28.16 24.05 -3.33
CA LYS A 455 26.81 24.05 -3.93
C LYS A 455 25.96 25.20 -3.40
N ILE A 456 26.01 25.47 -2.09
CA ILE A 456 25.32 26.62 -1.47
C ILE A 456 25.80 27.93 -2.08
N ASN A 457 27.12 28.11 -2.21
CA ASN A 457 27.72 29.31 -2.77
C ASN A 457 27.29 29.53 -4.23
N ALA A 458 27.26 28.45 -5.03
CA ALA A 458 26.82 28.49 -6.41
C ALA A 458 25.34 28.91 -6.54
N LEU A 459 24.47 28.42 -5.66
CA LEU A 459 23.04 28.78 -5.66
C LEU A 459 22.79 30.21 -5.17
N GLN A 460 23.59 30.69 -4.20
CA GLN A 460 23.43 32.03 -3.63
C GLN A 460 24.14 33.14 -4.42
N ASN A 461 24.78 32.82 -5.56
CA ASN A 461 25.65 33.75 -6.30
C ASN A 461 26.69 34.45 -5.40
N ARG A 462 27.17 33.77 -4.36
CA ARG A 462 28.14 34.33 -3.42
C ARG A 462 29.55 34.07 -3.94
N ASN A 463 30.35 35.13 -4.05
CA ASN A 463 31.76 35.05 -4.45
C ASN A 463 32.58 34.20 -3.47
N LYS A 464 33.72 33.70 -3.95
CA LYS A 464 34.74 32.86 -3.29
C LYS A 464 35.21 33.29 -1.87
N SER A 465 34.79 34.44 -1.37
CA SER A 465 35.13 34.99 -0.04
C SER A 465 34.41 34.31 1.14
N THR A 466 33.60 33.27 0.90
CA THR A 466 32.77 32.66 1.95
C THR A 466 33.58 31.83 2.96
N PHE A 467 34.68 31.19 2.55
CA PHE A 467 35.52 30.41 3.46
C PHE A 467 36.32 31.28 4.42
N ASP A 468 36.98 32.32 3.93
CA ASP A 468 37.67 33.30 4.79
C ASP A 468 36.66 33.92 5.79
N SER A 469 35.43 34.16 5.34
CA SER A 469 34.37 34.66 6.21
C SER A 469 33.89 33.65 7.25
N LEU A 470 34.03 32.35 6.99
CA LEU A 470 33.64 31.27 7.89
C LEU A 470 34.67 31.08 8.99
N GLU A 471 35.97 31.15 8.68
CA GLU A 471 37.04 31.08 9.69
C GLU A 471 36.92 32.24 10.70
N GLU A 472 36.72 33.47 10.22
CA GLU A 472 36.46 34.64 11.06
C GLU A 472 35.22 34.44 11.97
N VAL A 473 34.18 33.78 11.44
CA VAL A 473 32.95 33.49 12.17
C VAL A 473 33.17 32.38 13.20
N CYS A 474 33.95 31.35 12.88
CA CYS A 474 34.30 30.30 13.83
C CYS A 474 35.06 30.87 15.03
N VAL A 475 35.99 31.82 14.82
CA VAL A 475 36.66 32.53 15.93
C VAL A 475 35.66 33.26 16.83
N ALA A 476 34.66 33.93 16.24
CA ALA A 476 33.61 34.60 17.01
C ALA A 476 32.74 33.61 17.79
N ILE A 477 32.39 32.48 17.17
CA ILE A 477 31.59 31.41 17.78
C ILE A 477 32.37 30.73 18.91
N GLU A 478 33.65 30.43 18.73
CA GLU A 478 34.54 29.89 19.76
C GLU A 478 34.49 30.76 21.02
N LEU A 479 34.72 32.07 20.85
CA LEU A 479 34.68 33.03 21.95
C LEU A 479 33.29 33.12 22.60
N LEU A 480 32.20 33.10 21.81
CA LEU A 480 30.83 33.05 22.31
C LEU A 480 30.57 31.82 23.19
N MET A 481 31.00 30.63 22.73
CA MET A 481 30.80 29.38 23.47
C MET A 481 31.60 29.36 24.77
N ILE A 482 32.82 29.90 24.78
CA ILE A 482 33.66 30.01 25.98
C ILE A 482 33.08 31.01 26.98
N ILE A 483 32.66 32.19 26.54
CA ILE A 483 31.98 33.18 27.39
C ILE A 483 30.75 32.56 28.04
N LYS A 484 29.95 31.83 27.26
CA LYS A 484 28.75 31.15 27.77
C LYS A 484 29.09 30.08 28.80
N ARG A 485 30.10 29.23 28.54
CA ARG A 485 30.58 28.23 29.50
C ARG A 485 31.05 28.89 30.79
N MET A 486 31.83 29.96 30.69
CA MET A 486 32.26 30.75 31.85
C MET A 486 31.09 31.35 32.62
N SER A 487 30.05 31.86 31.95
CA SER A 487 28.87 32.42 32.64
C SER A 487 28.09 31.38 33.45
N ASN A 488 28.16 30.11 33.07
CA ASN A 488 27.51 29.01 33.79
C ASN A 488 28.35 28.47 34.96
N THR A 489 29.65 28.78 35.00
CA THR A 489 30.56 28.37 36.06
C THR A 489 30.73 29.60 36.96
N GLU A 490 30.34 29.59 38.23
CA GLU A 490 30.18 30.77 39.13
C GLU A 490 31.41 31.72 39.30
N ASN A 491 32.46 31.55 38.51
CA ASN A 491 33.57 32.47 38.34
C ASN A 491 33.12 33.74 37.59
N ASN A 492 32.78 34.78 38.36
CA ASN A 492 32.52 36.15 37.88
C ASN A 492 33.77 36.80 37.26
N ALA A 493 34.18 36.35 36.08
CA ALA A 493 35.03 37.15 35.22
C ALA A 493 34.22 38.39 34.78
N VAL A 494 34.81 39.58 34.90
CA VAL A 494 34.22 40.83 34.40
C VAL A 494 34.29 40.79 32.87
N ILE A 495 33.29 40.19 32.24
CA ILE A 495 33.14 40.17 30.79
C ILE A 495 32.40 41.44 30.37
N ASP A 496 32.90 42.13 29.35
CA ASP A 496 32.23 43.29 28.77
C ASP A 496 30.81 42.91 28.31
N PRO A 497 29.75 43.53 28.86
CA PRO A 497 28.37 43.19 28.52
C PRO A 497 28.02 43.46 27.05
N THR A 498 28.81 44.27 26.34
CA THR A 498 28.60 44.59 24.92
C THR A 498 29.20 43.54 23.97
N LEU A 499 30.16 42.75 24.45
CA LEU A 499 30.90 41.80 23.61
C LEU A 499 30.02 40.68 23.06
N VAL A 500 29.14 40.09 23.88
CA VAL A 500 28.25 39.00 23.44
C VAL A 500 27.27 39.47 22.35
N PRO A 501 26.50 40.56 22.53
CA PRO A 501 25.66 41.10 21.45
C PRO A 501 26.42 41.43 20.17
N ASP A 502 27.64 41.93 20.27
CA ASP A 502 28.45 42.31 19.10
C ASP A 502 28.97 41.07 18.34
N LEU A 503 29.40 40.03 19.04
CA LEU A 503 29.76 38.74 18.46
C LEU A 503 28.54 38.08 17.79
N GLU A 504 27.39 38.03 18.47
CA GLU A 504 26.15 37.49 17.90
C GLU A 504 25.75 38.26 16.63
N ARG A 505 25.79 39.60 16.67
CA ARG A 505 25.49 40.45 15.52
C ARG A 505 26.47 40.20 14.38
N PHE A 506 27.75 40.01 14.68
CA PHE A 506 28.77 39.71 13.69
C PHE A 506 28.49 38.38 12.98
N VAL A 507 28.20 37.33 13.76
CA VAL A 507 27.91 35.99 13.24
C VAL A 507 26.64 36.02 12.39
N ARG A 508 25.53 36.53 12.93
CA ARG A 508 24.23 36.60 12.22
C ARG A 508 24.26 37.50 10.98
N LYS A 509 25.12 38.53 10.96
CA LYS A 509 25.30 39.38 9.77
C LYS A 509 25.91 38.63 8.59
N ARG A 510 26.76 37.61 8.85
CA ARG A 510 27.42 36.80 7.82
C ARG A 510 26.60 35.56 7.48
N PHE A 511 26.07 34.91 8.50
CA PHE A 511 25.28 33.69 8.39
C PHE A 511 24.00 33.84 9.22
N PRO A 512 22.92 34.38 8.64
CA PRO A 512 21.68 34.65 9.37
C PRO A 512 20.99 33.37 9.86
N ASP A 513 21.20 32.25 9.16
CA ASP A 513 20.54 30.97 9.42
C ASP A 513 21.31 30.05 10.38
N ILE A 514 22.46 30.49 10.90
CA ILE A 514 23.27 29.69 11.82
C ILE A 514 22.57 29.56 13.18
N MET A 515 22.45 28.33 13.67
CA MET A 515 21.81 28.04 14.95
C MET A 515 22.88 27.96 16.03
N LEU A 516 22.99 29.00 16.87
CA LEU A 516 24.07 29.10 17.85
C LEU A 516 23.78 28.36 19.15
N TYR A 517 22.55 28.46 19.65
CA TYR A 517 22.23 28.07 21.02
C TYR A 517 21.23 26.93 21.08
N LYS A 518 21.41 26.07 22.09
CA LYS A 518 20.53 24.94 22.39
C LYS A 518 19.09 25.36 22.67
N ARG A 519 18.90 26.53 23.30
CA ARG A 519 17.57 27.07 23.61
C ARG A 519 16.76 27.46 22.35
N ASP A 520 17.43 27.66 21.22
CA ASP A 520 16.81 28.06 19.96
C ASP A 520 16.51 26.82 19.07
N GLU A 521 16.80 25.60 19.55
CA GLU A 521 16.60 24.36 18.81
C GLU A 521 15.14 23.94 18.77
N TYR A 522 14.69 23.55 17.57
CA TYR A 522 13.40 22.88 17.38
C TYR A 522 13.54 21.35 17.23
N LEU A 523 14.77 20.87 16.99
CA LEU A 523 15.15 19.46 17.06
C LEU A 523 16.47 19.36 17.83
N PRO A 524 16.70 18.27 18.57
CA PRO A 524 17.93 18.10 19.34
C PRO A 524 19.15 18.05 18.41
N GLY A 525 20.24 18.71 18.84
CA GLY A 525 21.53 18.65 18.16
C GLY A 525 21.61 19.48 16.88
N LEU A 526 20.73 20.48 16.72
CA LEU A 526 20.77 21.40 15.58
C LEU A 526 21.73 22.57 15.77
N SER A 527 21.99 22.99 17.00
CA SER A 527 22.82 24.17 17.30
C SER A 527 24.29 23.81 17.39
N VAL A 528 25.15 24.82 17.19
CA VAL A 528 26.60 24.70 17.44
C VAL A 528 26.84 24.27 18.89
N GLU A 529 26.16 24.88 19.85
CA GLU A 529 26.31 24.57 21.27
C GLU A 529 26.04 23.08 21.58
N SER A 530 24.90 22.53 21.14
CA SER A 530 24.57 21.13 21.44
C SER A 530 25.56 20.17 20.80
N GLN A 531 25.95 20.41 19.55
CA GLN A 531 26.91 19.55 18.86
C GLN A 531 28.29 19.55 19.52
N LEU A 532 28.78 20.73 19.93
CA LEU A 532 30.05 20.85 20.67
C LEU A 532 29.97 20.19 22.05
N GLN A 533 28.85 20.34 22.76
CA GLN A 533 28.63 19.67 24.04
C GLN A 533 28.60 18.15 23.90
N GLU A 534 27.91 17.63 22.88
CA GLU A 534 27.86 16.19 22.59
C GLU A 534 29.23 15.62 22.20
N ALA A 535 30.05 16.40 21.51
CA ALA A 535 31.42 16.03 21.16
C ALA A 535 32.42 16.17 22.32
N GLY A 536 32.00 16.63 23.50
CA GLY A 536 32.90 16.87 24.63
C GLY A 536 33.91 17.99 24.38
N TRP A 537 33.56 18.98 23.55
CA TRP A 537 34.45 20.08 23.21
C TRP A 537 34.72 20.97 24.42
N GLU A 538 36.00 21.14 24.76
CA GLU A 538 36.41 22.00 25.88
C GLU A 538 36.75 23.43 25.45
N GLY A 539 37.06 23.64 24.17
CA GLY A 539 37.48 24.93 23.64
C GLY A 539 38.87 25.38 24.09
N SER A 540 39.35 26.50 23.53
CA SER A 540 40.60 27.13 23.95
C SER A 540 40.41 27.93 25.23
N THR A 541 41.52 28.43 25.79
CA THR A 541 41.44 29.35 26.93
C THR A 541 40.83 30.68 26.49
N PHE A 542 40.06 31.35 27.38
CA PHE A 542 39.46 32.66 27.08
C PHE A 542 40.48 33.68 26.55
N SER A 543 41.69 33.70 27.11
CA SER A 543 42.80 34.56 26.67
C SER A 543 43.27 34.27 25.25
N GLU A 544 43.22 33.01 24.82
CA GLU A 544 43.61 32.63 23.47
C GLU A 544 42.53 33.03 22.46
N SER A 545 41.27 32.71 22.75
CA SER A 545 40.16 33.03 21.84
C SER A 545 39.93 34.52 21.70
N ILE A 546 40.11 35.31 22.77
CA ILE A 546 40.02 36.77 22.68
C ILE A 546 41.16 37.35 21.84
N SER A 547 42.38 36.81 21.95
CA SER A 547 43.53 37.20 21.10
C SER A 547 43.27 36.90 19.62
N LYS A 548 42.71 35.71 19.31
CA LYS A 548 42.27 35.36 17.95
C LYS A 548 41.22 36.36 17.44
N TRP A 549 40.23 36.70 18.26
CA TRP A 549 39.19 37.65 17.90
C TRP A 549 39.72 39.07 17.66
N GLU A 550 40.65 39.54 18.51
CA GLU A 550 41.33 40.83 18.31
C GLU A 550 42.13 40.86 17.00
N ALA A 551 42.76 39.75 16.61
CA ALA A 551 43.44 39.63 15.32
C ALA A 551 42.46 39.81 14.15
N VAL A 552 41.29 39.14 14.19
CA VAL A 552 40.22 39.31 13.19
C VAL A 552 39.73 40.76 13.15
N CYS A 553 39.55 41.40 14.30
CA CYS A 553 39.15 42.81 14.37
C CYS A 553 40.19 43.76 13.75
N ARG A 554 41.48 43.55 14.04
CA ARG A 554 42.59 44.34 13.48
C ARG A 554 42.68 44.18 11.96
N GLU A 555 42.53 42.96 11.46
CA GLU A 555 42.54 42.70 10.02
C GLU A 555 41.38 43.43 9.32
N LYS A 556 40.17 43.37 9.88
CA LYS A 556 39.01 44.10 9.33
C LYS A 556 39.17 45.61 9.37
N ALA A 557 39.72 46.15 10.44
CA ALA A 557 40.03 47.57 10.53
C ALA A 557 41.00 47.97 9.42
N HIS A 558 42.04 47.16 9.18
CA HIS A 558 43.00 47.38 8.11
C HIS A 558 42.38 47.27 6.70
N GLN A 559 41.51 46.29 6.46
CA GLN A 559 40.78 46.15 5.19
C GLN A 559 39.82 47.33 4.97
N MET A 560 39.12 47.79 6.01
CA MET A 560 38.23 48.95 5.93
C MET A 560 39.01 50.23 5.66
N GLN A 561 40.15 50.45 6.32
CA GLN A 561 41.06 51.57 6.05
C GLN A 561 41.56 51.54 4.60
N LYS A 562 41.94 50.37 4.07
CA LYS A 562 42.32 50.21 2.66
C LYS A 562 41.19 50.56 1.70
N ARG A 563 39.95 50.13 1.99
CA ARG A 563 38.78 50.46 1.17
C ARG A 563 38.46 51.94 1.20
N ILE A 564 38.45 52.57 2.39
CA ILE A 564 38.24 54.01 2.53
C ILE A 564 39.35 54.77 1.79
N GLY A 565 40.61 54.39 1.97
CA GLY A 565 41.74 54.98 1.26
C GLY A 565 41.61 54.86 -0.26
N PHE A 566 41.18 53.70 -0.77
CA PHE A 566 40.94 53.50 -2.20
C PHE A 566 39.75 54.32 -2.71
N SER A 567 38.63 54.40 -1.97
CA SER A 567 37.48 55.22 -2.34
C SER A 567 37.82 56.72 -2.35
N VAL A 568 38.60 57.18 -1.37
CA VAL A 568 39.08 58.57 -1.32
C VAL A 568 40.03 58.84 -2.50
N LEU A 569 40.99 57.96 -2.77
CA LEU A 569 41.91 58.10 -3.89
C LEU A 569 41.18 58.09 -5.24
N ALA A 570 40.23 57.17 -5.43
CA ALA A 570 39.40 57.10 -6.63
C ALA A 570 38.52 58.34 -6.77
N GLY A 571 37.95 58.87 -5.68
CA GLY A 571 37.19 60.11 -5.68
C GLY A 571 38.03 61.33 -6.05
N VAL A 572 39.26 61.43 -5.53
CA VAL A 572 40.22 62.48 -5.90
C VAL A 572 40.60 62.38 -7.38
N LEU A 573 40.91 61.18 -7.87
CA LEU A 573 41.22 60.96 -9.28
C LEU A 573 40.03 61.28 -10.19
N LEU A 574 38.81 60.89 -9.83
CA LEU A 574 37.61 61.27 -10.56
C LEU A 574 37.42 62.80 -10.59
N SER A 575 37.65 63.48 -9.46
CA SER A 575 37.53 64.94 -9.38
C SER A 575 38.56 65.65 -10.29
N ILE A 576 39.78 65.11 -10.40
CA ILE A 576 40.81 65.62 -11.33
C ILE A 576 40.38 65.41 -12.79
N VAL A 577 39.90 64.22 -13.13
CA VAL A 577 39.41 63.91 -14.48
C VAL A 577 38.24 64.79 -14.85
N VAL A 578 37.23 64.93 -13.98
CA VAL A 578 36.08 65.82 -14.22
C VAL A 578 36.54 67.26 -14.42
N SER A 579 37.44 67.77 -13.58
CA SER A 579 37.99 69.13 -13.72
C SER A 579 38.74 69.35 -15.03
N SER A 580 39.47 68.33 -15.51
CA SER A 580 40.19 68.39 -16.79
C SER A 580 39.28 68.33 -18.02
N VAL A 581 38.09 67.72 -17.89
CA VAL A 581 37.09 67.62 -18.96
C VAL A 581 36.23 68.88 -19.02
N THR A 582 35.86 69.48 -17.88
CA THR A 582 35.07 70.72 -17.82
C THR A 582 35.88 71.99 -18.10
N GLY A 583 37.22 71.95 -17.96
CA GLY A 583 38.10 73.10 -18.26
C GLY A 583 38.42 73.31 -19.75
N ARG A 584 37.84 72.53 -20.67
CA ARG A 584 38.05 72.61 -22.12
C ARG A 584 36.81 73.01 -22.93
N SER A 585 35.72 73.39 -22.28
CA SER A 585 34.60 74.12 -22.88
C SER A 585 34.71 75.61 -22.55
#